data_AF-A0A9W4X0Y5-F1
#
_entry.id   AF-A0A9W4X0Y5-F1
#
_cell.length_a   1.000
_cell.length_b   1.000
_cell.length_c   1.000
_cell.angle_alpha   90.00
_cell.angle_beta   90.00
_cell.angle_gamma   90.00
#
_symmetry.space_group_name_H-M   'P 1'
#
loop_
_entity.id
_entity.type
_entity.pdbx_description
1 polymer ?
#
loop_
_entity_poly.entity_id
_entity_poly.type
_entity_poly.pdbx_seq_one_letter_code
_entity_poly.pdbx_strand_id
1 'polypeptide(L)'
;TKVSNLLGAEAWTQDILYTTKISNQKASGKFPGAYVFPPEKGLENKRPVTGLDFASLYPSIIMTYNLSPEKMVSTLSEADKLKRENKMLHSIEFKYGGKPVRAWTIRHGNKSDQKGLFPKILENLHNIRNELKIQLKPLGKKKEYMGLVKSRIDAGGSISIASTIEDVCSQSEPKKHAEIAELLNPFIGSSYDDFRKEYDSICFDYNSLNSKQKAIK
;
A
#
# COMPACT_ATOMS: atom_id res chain seq x y z
N THR A 1 11.14 -7.16 15.85
CA THR A 1 11.26 -8.47 15.16
C THR A 1 11.09 -8.35 13.66
N LYS A 2 9.91 -8.09 13.07
CA LYS A 2 9.78 -8.02 11.59
C LYS A 2 10.60 -6.91 10.92
N VAL A 3 10.43 -5.66 11.36
CA VAL A 3 11.20 -4.51 10.84
C VAL A 3 12.70 -4.69 11.08
N SER A 4 13.08 -5.15 12.27
CA SER A 4 14.48 -5.43 12.62
C SER A 4 15.12 -6.48 11.70
N ASN A 5 14.37 -7.52 11.31
CA ASN A 5 14.85 -8.56 10.41
C ASN A 5 15.04 -8.02 8.99
N LEU A 6 14.07 -7.24 8.47
CA LEU A 6 14.19 -6.58 7.17
C LEU A 6 15.38 -5.60 7.15
N LEU A 7 15.53 -4.83 8.23
CA LEU A 7 16.63 -3.92 8.42
C LEU A 7 17.97 -4.66 8.40
N GLY A 8 18.08 -5.75 9.16
CA GLY A 8 19.30 -6.55 9.23
C GLY A 8 19.67 -7.18 7.89
N ALA A 9 18.68 -7.72 7.17
CA ALA A 9 18.89 -8.30 5.84
C ALA A 9 19.40 -7.24 4.85
N GLU A 10 18.73 -6.09 4.76
CA GLU A 10 19.15 -5.04 3.84
C GLU A 10 20.50 -4.41 4.26
N ALA A 11 20.73 -4.22 5.57
CA ALA A 11 21.99 -3.66 6.07
C ALA A 11 23.18 -4.57 5.74
N TRP A 12 23.00 -5.90 5.84
CA TRP A 12 23.99 -6.88 5.42
C TRP A 12 24.37 -6.74 3.95
N THR A 13 23.37 -6.58 3.06
CA THR A 13 23.64 -6.40 1.62
C THR A 13 24.41 -5.13 1.27
N GLN A 14 24.38 -4.13 2.16
CA GLN A 14 25.03 -2.84 1.97
C GLN A 14 26.31 -2.68 2.80
N ASP A 15 26.77 -3.76 3.45
CA ASP A 15 27.93 -3.73 4.36
C ASP A 15 27.80 -2.67 5.47
N ILE A 16 26.58 -2.54 6.01
CA ILE A 16 26.24 -1.60 7.08
C ILE A 16 26.08 -2.36 8.39
N LEU A 17 26.90 -2.01 9.38
CA LEU A 17 26.68 -2.42 10.76
C LEU A 17 25.73 -1.43 11.45
N TYR A 18 24.75 -1.94 12.18
CA TYR A 18 23.85 -1.13 13.01
C TYR A 18 24.00 -1.51 14.49
N THR A 19 23.72 -0.54 15.37
CA THR A 19 23.82 -0.72 16.81
C THR A 19 22.43 -0.87 17.44
N THR A 20 22.30 -1.82 18.35
CA THR A 20 21.11 -1.95 19.20
C THR A 20 21.26 -1.02 20.41
N LYS A 21 21.04 0.29 20.22
CA LYS A 21 21.01 1.22 21.34
C LYS A 21 19.73 1.03 22.15
N ILE A 22 19.85 0.49 23.36
CA ILE A 22 18.78 0.50 24.36
C ILE A 22 18.78 1.89 25.00
N SER A 23 17.87 2.78 24.58
CA SER A 23 17.77 4.09 25.21
C SER A 23 17.08 3.96 26.57
N ASN A 24 17.83 4.13 27.67
CA ASN A 24 17.26 4.25 29.01
C ASN A 24 16.54 5.59 29.23
N GLN A 25 16.71 6.55 28.31
CA GLN A 25 16.00 7.82 28.30
C GLN A 25 14.84 7.76 27.32
N LYS A 26 13.63 7.56 27.82
CA LYS A 26 12.42 7.83 27.03
C LYS A 26 12.29 9.34 26.93
N ALA A 27 12.28 9.87 25.71
CA ALA A 27 11.93 11.27 25.49
C ALA A 27 10.56 11.54 26.13
N SER A 28 10.50 12.50 27.07
CA SER A 28 9.26 12.85 27.75
C SER A 28 8.41 13.73 26.83
N GLY A 29 7.27 13.21 26.38
CA GLY A 29 6.30 13.95 25.56
C GLY A 29 5.96 13.27 24.23
N LYS A 30 4.83 13.65 23.64
CA LYS A 30 4.41 13.21 22.30
C LYS A 30 4.91 14.20 21.26
N PHE A 31 5.39 13.71 20.12
CA PHE A 31 5.68 14.56 18.96
C PHE A 31 4.35 15.05 18.34
N PRO A 32 4.32 16.26 17.77
CA PRO A 32 3.18 16.72 16.98
C PRO A 32 2.83 15.73 15.87
N GLY A 33 1.55 15.42 15.73
CA GLY A 33 1.03 14.51 14.71
C GLY A 33 0.60 15.22 13.43
N ALA A 34 -0.30 14.58 12.68
CA ALA A 34 -0.90 15.17 11.49
C ALA A 34 -1.77 16.38 11.83
N TYR A 35 -1.79 17.36 10.93
CA TYR A 35 -2.73 18.47 10.97
C TYR A 35 -4.06 18.03 10.35
N VAL A 36 -5.18 18.38 11.01
CA VAL A 36 -6.54 18.11 10.52
C VAL A 36 -7.21 19.45 10.22
N PHE A 37 -7.65 19.62 8.97
CA PHE A 37 -8.44 20.80 8.60
C PHE A 37 -9.80 20.78 9.33
N PRO A 38 -10.25 21.93 9.85
CA PRO A 38 -11.59 22.03 10.42
C PRO A 38 -12.68 21.67 9.39
N PRO A 39 -13.67 20.84 9.73
CA PRO A 39 -14.69 20.41 8.77
C PRO A 39 -15.77 21.47 8.55
N GLU A 40 -16.19 21.65 7.30
CA GLU A 40 -17.42 22.37 6.93
C GLU A 40 -18.57 21.38 6.77
N LYS A 41 -19.61 21.48 7.62
CA LYS A 41 -20.75 20.55 7.59
C LYS A 41 -21.78 20.96 6.52
N GLY A 42 -22.38 19.98 5.84
CA GLY A 42 -23.51 20.20 4.92
C GLY A 42 -23.10 20.68 3.52
N LEU A 43 -21.83 20.57 3.15
CA LEU A 43 -21.33 20.90 1.82
C LEU A 43 -21.87 19.93 0.76
N GLU A 44 -22.01 18.67 1.15
CA GLU A 44 -22.54 17.55 0.37
C GLU A 44 -23.99 17.76 -0.09
N ASN A 45 -24.78 18.53 0.66
CA ASN A 45 -26.18 18.82 0.31
C ASN A 45 -26.31 19.86 -0.82
N LYS A 46 -25.24 20.61 -1.11
CA LYS A 46 -25.26 21.73 -2.07
C LYS A 46 -24.61 21.39 -3.40
N ARG A 47 -23.61 20.49 -3.38
CA ARG A 47 -22.81 20.13 -4.56
C ARG A 47 -22.09 18.80 -4.35
N PRO A 48 -21.73 18.09 -5.43
CA PRO A 48 -20.83 16.95 -5.35
C PRO A 48 -19.50 17.34 -4.69
N VAL A 49 -19.01 16.48 -3.79
CA VAL A 49 -17.73 16.64 -3.11
C VAL A 49 -16.82 15.48 -3.50
N THR A 50 -15.61 15.79 -3.99
CA THR A 50 -14.62 14.80 -4.41
C THR A 50 -13.50 14.69 -3.38
N GLY A 51 -13.18 13.46 -2.97
CA GLY A 51 -12.04 13.17 -2.09
C GLY A 51 -10.76 12.91 -2.90
N LEU A 52 -9.69 13.64 -2.60
CA LEU A 52 -8.35 13.39 -3.10
C LEU A 52 -7.45 12.94 -1.94
N ASP A 53 -6.69 11.87 -2.14
CA ASP A 53 -5.79 11.31 -1.11
C ASP A 53 -4.45 10.89 -1.73
N PHE A 54 -3.39 10.92 -0.92
CA PHE A 54 -2.06 10.49 -1.30
C PHE A 54 -1.87 8.99 -1.06
N ALA A 55 -1.53 8.24 -2.11
CA ALA A 55 -1.17 6.84 -1.96
C ALA A 55 0.15 6.68 -1.17
N SER A 56 0.07 6.11 0.02
CA SER A 56 1.23 5.79 0.88
C SER A 56 2.06 7.04 1.23
N LEU A 57 1.41 8.11 1.72
CA LEU A 57 2.03 9.40 2.01
C LEU A 57 3.38 9.32 2.74
N TYR A 58 3.45 8.73 3.93
CA TYR A 58 4.70 8.68 4.71
C TYR A 58 5.82 7.87 4.04
N PRO A 59 5.59 6.62 3.56
CA PRO A 59 6.60 5.92 2.78
C PRO A 59 7.12 6.71 1.58
N SER A 60 6.22 7.39 0.84
CA SER A 60 6.60 8.22 -0.30
C SER A 60 7.53 9.35 0.11
N ILE A 61 7.23 10.06 1.21
CA ILE A 61 8.11 11.10 1.76
C ILE A 61 9.48 10.53 2.14
N ILE A 62 9.51 9.39 2.86
CA ILE A 62 10.76 8.75 3.28
C ILE A 62 11.63 8.37 2.09
N MET A 63 11.03 7.76 1.06
CA MET A 63 11.73 7.38 -0.16
C MET A 63 12.23 8.61 -0.93
N THR A 64 11.36 9.58 -1.21
CA THR A 64 11.69 10.77 -2.02
C THR A 64 12.82 11.60 -1.42
N TYR A 65 12.82 11.80 -0.10
CA TYR A 65 13.82 12.64 0.58
C TYR A 65 14.99 11.83 1.16
N ASN A 66 15.08 10.53 0.83
CA ASN A 66 16.13 9.64 1.31
C ASN A 66 16.26 9.66 2.86
N LEU A 67 15.13 9.69 3.58
CA LEU A 67 15.11 9.79 5.03
C LEU A 67 15.57 8.45 5.63
N SER A 68 16.88 8.33 5.85
CA SER A 68 17.50 7.17 6.46
C SER A 68 18.69 7.62 7.32
N PRO A 69 18.96 7.00 8.48
CA PRO A 69 19.97 7.48 9.43
C PRO A 69 21.35 7.72 8.80
N GLU A 70 21.79 6.84 7.90
CA GLU A 70 23.08 6.90 7.21
C GLU A 70 23.14 7.93 6.07
N LYS A 71 22.00 8.56 5.74
CA LYS A 71 21.91 9.64 4.75
C LYS A 71 21.66 11.00 5.39
N MET A 72 21.48 11.05 6.71
CA MET A 72 21.28 12.27 7.49
C MET A 72 22.60 12.97 7.78
N VAL A 73 22.61 14.29 7.63
CA VAL A 73 23.73 15.17 7.93
C VAL A 73 23.24 16.21 8.93
N SER A 74 23.92 16.33 10.07
CA SER A 74 23.46 17.19 11.18
C SER A 74 24.31 18.44 11.39
N THR A 75 25.42 18.58 10.67
CA THR A 75 26.33 19.73 10.82
C THR A 75 26.49 20.49 9.51
N LEU A 76 26.61 21.82 9.60
CA LEU A 76 26.81 22.67 8.44
C LEU A 76 28.16 22.39 7.75
N SER A 77 29.21 22.15 8.54
CA SER A 77 30.56 21.83 8.03
C SER A 77 30.55 20.58 7.14
N GLU A 78 29.86 19.53 7.57
CA GLU A 78 29.71 18.30 6.79
C GLU A 78 28.85 18.51 5.55
N ALA A 79 27.75 19.25 5.65
CA ALA A 79 26.92 19.60 4.51
C ALA A 79 27.72 20.38 3.44
N ASP A 80 28.55 21.34 3.85
CA ASP A 80 29.37 22.13 2.94
C ASP A 80 30.54 21.34 2.36
N LYS A 81 31.07 20.34 3.08
CA LYS A 81 32.00 19.36 2.53
C LYS A 81 31.33 18.54 1.42
N LEU A 82 30.15 17.98 1.67
CA LEU A 82 29.42 17.16 0.70
C LEU A 82 29.02 17.96 -0.55
N LYS A 83 28.65 19.23 -0.40
CA LYS A 83 28.40 20.12 -1.55
C LYS A 83 29.66 20.33 -2.40
N ARG A 84 30.83 20.52 -1.78
CA ARG A 84 32.11 20.60 -2.49
C ARG A 84 32.46 19.31 -3.24
N GLU A 85 32.00 18.17 -2.72
CA GLU A 85 32.06 16.85 -3.38
C GLU A 85 30.93 16.63 -4.41
N ASN A 86 30.21 17.70 -4.79
CA ASN A 86 29.13 17.68 -5.77
C ASN A 86 27.94 16.77 -5.40
N LYS A 87 27.71 16.53 -4.10
CA LYS A 87 26.51 15.85 -3.60
C LYS A 87 25.37 16.85 -3.45
N MET A 88 24.20 16.48 -3.98
CA MET A 88 22.97 17.25 -3.77
C MET A 88 22.35 16.92 -2.41
N LEU A 89 21.92 17.94 -1.68
CA LEU A 89 21.31 17.78 -0.35
C LEU A 89 19.89 18.36 -0.34
N HIS A 90 18.99 17.74 0.43
CA HIS A 90 17.74 18.35 0.84
C HIS A 90 17.92 19.01 2.21
N SER A 91 17.47 20.25 2.38
CA SER A 91 17.47 20.92 3.70
C SER A 91 16.20 20.54 4.47
N ILE A 92 16.33 20.28 5.75
CA ILE A 92 15.24 19.99 6.68
C ILE A 92 15.34 21.01 7.82
N GLU A 93 14.33 21.88 7.91
CA GLU A 93 14.31 22.98 8.86
C GLU A 93 12.93 23.05 9.54
N PHE A 94 12.90 22.92 10.86
CA PHE A 94 11.68 23.00 11.66
C PHE A 94 11.99 23.45 13.09
N LYS A 95 10.96 23.83 13.85
CA LYS A 95 11.10 24.17 15.28
C LYS A 95 10.70 22.98 16.15
N TYR A 96 11.53 22.63 17.12
CA TYR A 96 11.23 21.63 18.14
C TYR A 96 11.43 22.21 19.53
N GLY A 97 10.37 22.24 20.36
CA GLY A 97 10.42 22.87 21.68
C GLY A 97 10.85 24.34 21.63
N GLY A 98 10.45 25.07 20.58
CA GLY A 98 10.87 26.45 20.33
C GLY A 98 12.28 26.62 19.75
N LYS A 99 13.09 25.57 19.71
CA LYS A 99 14.46 25.60 19.17
C LYS A 99 14.46 25.26 17.69
N PRO A 100 15.15 26.03 16.83
CA PRO A 100 15.31 25.66 15.44
C PRO A 100 16.18 24.40 15.33
N VAL A 101 15.70 23.43 14.56
CA VAL A 101 16.41 22.22 14.17
C VAL A 101 16.70 22.34 12.68
N ARG A 102 17.96 22.12 12.32
CA ARG A 102 18.43 22.11 10.93
C ARG A 102 19.22 20.83 10.68
N ALA A 103 18.88 20.15 9.61
CA ALA A 103 19.57 18.97 9.13
C ALA A 103 19.49 18.90 7.61
N TRP A 104 20.20 17.94 7.02
CA TRP A 104 20.14 17.67 5.60
C TRP A 104 20.03 16.17 5.34
N THR A 105 19.50 15.80 4.18
CA THR A 105 19.67 14.45 3.63
C THR A 105 20.36 14.48 2.29
N ILE A 106 21.21 13.47 2.06
CA ILE A 106 21.85 13.27 0.76
C ILE A 106 20.80 12.77 -0.23
N ARG A 107 20.63 13.48 -1.35
CA ARG A 107 19.68 13.09 -2.40
C ARG A 107 20.19 11.85 -3.14
N HIS A 108 19.34 10.84 -3.30
CA HIS A 108 19.70 9.61 -4.03
C HIS A 108 19.63 9.76 -5.56
N GLY A 109 18.92 10.77 -6.08
CA GLY A 109 18.86 11.06 -7.52
C GLY A 109 18.30 9.91 -8.38
N ASN A 110 17.38 9.12 -7.82
CA ASN A 110 16.86 7.87 -8.39
C ASN A 110 17.91 6.78 -8.68
N LYS A 111 19.14 6.92 -8.18
CA LYS A 111 20.19 5.90 -8.31
C LYS A 111 20.09 4.88 -7.17
N SER A 112 20.01 3.60 -7.50
CA SER A 112 19.79 2.52 -6.53
C SER A 112 20.90 2.43 -5.49
N ASP A 113 22.16 2.55 -5.91
CA ASP A 113 23.36 2.57 -5.06
C ASP A 113 23.42 3.76 -4.10
N GLN A 114 22.71 4.85 -4.40
CA GLN A 114 22.67 6.05 -3.55
C GLN A 114 21.48 6.06 -2.59
N LYS A 115 20.48 5.18 -2.78
CA LYS A 115 19.33 5.06 -1.87
C LYS A 115 19.78 4.55 -0.51
N GLY A 116 19.22 5.15 0.52
CA GLY A 116 19.41 4.70 1.88
C GLY A 116 18.70 3.38 2.18
N LEU A 117 18.96 2.89 3.36
CA LEU A 117 18.46 1.64 3.90
C LEU A 117 16.92 1.63 3.96
N PHE A 118 16.33 2.67 4.56
CA PHE A 118 14.87 2.76 4.66
C PHE A 118 14.17 2.90 3.30
N PRO A 119 14.62 3.79 2.39
CA PRO A 119 14.06 3.86 1.04
C PRO A 119 14.06 2.54 0.28
N LYS A 120 15.15 1.75 0.32
CA LYS A 120 15.21 0.45 -0.38
C LYS A 120 14.22 -0.56 0.18
N ILE A 121 14.14 -0.67 1.51
CA ILE A 121 13.17 -1.55 2.18
C ILE A 121 11.75 -1.16 1.78
N LEU A 122 11.42 0.15 1.84
CA LEU A 122 10.09 0.64 1.51
C LEU A 122 9.74 0.46 0.04
N GLU A 123 10.70 0.64 -0.87
CA GLU A 123 10.52 0.38 -2.30
C GLU A 123 10.22 -1.09 -2.57
N ASN A 124 10.97 -2.01 -1.95
CA ASN A 124 10.71 -3.44 -2.06
C ASN A 124 9.31 -3.80 -1.54
N LEU A 125 8.94 -3.33 -0.34
CA LEU A 125 7.60 -3.54 0.22
C LEU A 125 6.50 -2.96 -0.68
N HIS A 126 6.75 -1.80 -1.29
CA HIS A 126 5.83 -1.16 -2.23
C HIS A 126 5.63 -2.02 -3.49
N ASN A 127 6.70 -2.57 -4.05
CA ASN A 127 6.66 -3.43 -5.24
C ASN A 127 5.90 -4.72 -4.96
N ILE A 128 6.24 -5.43 -3.87
CA ILE A 128 5.52 -6.65 -3.44
C ILE A 128 4.03 -6.35 -3.26
N ARG A 129 3.69 -5.21 -2.64
CA ARG A 129 2.29 -4.81 -2.47
C ARG A 129 1.58 -4.60 -3.81
N ASN A 130 2.26 -4.01 -4.79
CA ASN A 130 1.67 -3.78 -6.11
C ASN A 130 1.46 -5.09 -6.88
N GLU A 131 2.39 -6.03 -6.78
CA GLU A 131 2.24 -7.38 -7.34
C GLU A 131 1.03 -8.11 -6.74
N LEU A 132 0.90 -8.08 -5.41
CA LEU A 132 -0.27 -8.66 -4.72
C LEU A 132 -1.58 -7.99 -5.15
N LYS A 133 -1.58 -6.67 -5.36
CA LYS A 133 -2.76 -5.96 -5.88
C LYS A 133 -3.11 -6.37 -7.30
N ILE A 134 -2.11 -6.62 -8.16
CA ILE A 134 -2.34 -7.09 -9.53
C ILE A 134 -3.04 -8.45 -9.48
N GLN A 135 -2.57 -9.37 -8.63
CA GLN A 135 -3.18 -10.69 -8.44
C GLN A 135 -4.59 -10.61 -7.79
N LEU A 136 -4.81 -9.65 -6.88
CA LEU A 136 -6.11 -9.47 -6.21
C LEU A 136 -7.21 -8.95 -7.14
N LYS A 137 -6.88 -8.18 -8.18
CA LYS A 137 -7.87 -7.61 -9.11
C LYS A 137 -8.74 -8.67 -9.80
N PRO A 138 -8.19 -9.67 -10.52
CA PRO A 138 -9.00 -10.68 -11.19
C PRO A 138 -9.74 -11.58 -10.18
N LEU A 139 -9.08 -11.97 -9.08
CA LEU A 139 -9.72 -12.76 -8.01
C LEU A 139 -10.90 -12.01 -7.36
N GLY A 140 -10.74 -10.71 -7.12
CA GLY A 140 -11.79 -9.87 -6.56
C GLY A 140 -13.01 -9.79 -7.47
N LYS A 141 -12.80 -9.63 -8.78
CA LYS A 141 -13.86 -9.65 -9.79
C LYS A 141 -14.57 -11.00 -9.86
N LYS A 142 -13.81 -12.10 -9.96
CA LYS A 142 -14.37 -13.47 -9.98
C LYS A 142 -15.20 -13.73 -8.72
N LYS A 143 -14.68 -13.36 -7.54
CA LYS A 143 -15.38 -13.45 -6.25
C LYS A 143 -16.68 -12.63 -6.24
N GLU A 144 -16.64 -11.39 -6.74
CA GLU A 144 -17.81 -10.51 -6.80
C GLU A 144 -18.91 -11.10 -7.67
N TYR A 145 -18.59 -11.48 -8.92
CA TYR A 145 -19.57 -12.01 -9.86
C TYR A 145 -20.14 -13.35 -9.41
N MET A 146 -19.30 -14.27 -8.92
CA MET A 146 -19.79 -15.54 -8.36
C MET A 146 -20.65 -15.31 -7.10
N GLY A 147 -20.31 -14.31 -6.29
CA GLY A 147 -21.10 -13.92 -5.13
C GLY A 147 -22.50 -13.42 -5.50
N LEU A 148 -22.63 -12.66 -6.59
CA LEU A 148 -23.93 -12.24 -7.14
C LEU A 148 -24.77 -13.45 -7.56
N VAL A 149 -24.19 -14.38 -8.34
CA VAL A 149 -24.88 -15.61 -8.77
C VAL A 149 -25.33 -16.43 -7.55
N LYS A 150 -24.42 -16.66 -6.59
CA LYS A 150 -24.73 -17.39 -5.34
C LYS A 150 -25.91 -16.76 -4.60
N SER A 151 -25.88 -15.43 -4.41
CA SER A 151 -26.95 -14.72 -3.68
C SER A 151 -28.32 -14.85 -4.35
N ARG A 152 -28.37 -14.88 -5.69
CA ARG A 152 -29.62 -15.03 -6.46
C ARG A 152 -30.16 -16.46 -6.36
N ILE A 153 -29.31 -17.47 -6.46
CA ILE A 153 -29.70 -18.88 -6.32
C ILE A 153 -30.19 -19.16 -4.89
N ASP A 154 -29.51 -18.63 -3.87
CA ASP A 154 -29.91 -18.78 -2.47
C ASP A 154 -31.25 -18.06 -2.16
N ALA A 155 -31.57 -16.99 -2.88
CA ALA A 155 -32.81 -16.21 -2.70
C ALA A 155 -34.00 -16.73 -3.52
N GLY A 156 -33.76 -17.30 -4.70
CA GLY A 156 -34.77 -17.84 -5.61
C GLY A 156 -34.55 -19.33 -5.83
N GLY A 157 -35.25 -20.16 -5.06
CA GLY A 157 -35.10 -21.62 -5.08
C GLY A 157 -35.02 -22.21 -6.49
N SER A 158 -33.91 -22.91 -6.76
CA SER A 158 -33.65 -23.74 -7.95
C SER A 158 -33.86 -23.06 -9.31
N ILE A 159 -33.21 -21.92 -9.52
CA ILE A 159 -32.92 -21.38 -10.85
C ILE A 159 -31.61 -22.04 -11.34
N SER A 160 -31.55 -22.44 -12.61
CA SER A 160 -30.32 -22.97 -13.22
C SER A 160 -29.17 -21.96 -13.08
N ILE A 161 -27.94 -22.46 -12.88
CA ILE A 161 -26.74 -21.60 -12.84
C ILE A 161 -26.63 -20.78 -14.14
N ALA A 162 -26.92 -21.40 -15.29
CA ALA A 162 -26.88 -20.76 -16.60
C ALA A 162 -27.77 -19.52 -16.69
N SER A 163 -29.06 -19.64 -16.33
CA SER A 163 -30.01 -18.53 -16.38
C SER A 163 -29.67 -17.43 -15.39
N THR A 164 -29.07 -17.78 -14.25
CA THR A 164 -28.61 -16.79 -13.26
C THR A 164 -27.40 -16.00 -13.77
N ILE A 165 -26.47 -16.66 -14.47
CA ILE A 165 -25.32 -15.99 -15.10
C ILE A 165 -25.79 -15.00 -16.17
N GLU A 166 -26.74 -15.40 -17.03
CA GLU A 166 -27.32 -14.52 -18.06
C GLU A 166 -27.99 -13.27 -17.45
N ASP A 167 -28.72 -13.45 -16.35
CA ASP A 167 -29.34 -12.36 -15.61
C ASP A 167 -28.29 -11.43 -14.95
N VAL A 168 -27.20 -11.98 -14.39
CA VAL A 168 -26.09 -11.17 -13.84
C VAL A 168 -25.37 -10.38 -14.94
N CYS A 169 -25.14 -10.99 -16.10
CA CYS A 169 -24.60 -10.31 -17.27
C CYS A 169 -25.51 -9.15 -17.70
N SER A 170 -26.80 -9.42 -17.87
CA SER A 170 -27.77 -8.43 -18.39
C SER A 170 -27.93 -7.20 -17.49
N GLN A 171 -27.81 -7.37 -16.17
CA GLN A 171 -27.90 -6.26 -15.21
C GLN A 171 -26.60 -5.47 -15.05
N SER A 172 -25.49 -5.95 -15.63
CA SER A 172 -24.19 -5.29 -15.57
C SER A 172 -24.01 -4.29 -16.72
N GLU A 173 -23.07 -3.37 -16.58
CA GLU A 173 -22.73 -2.44 -17.66
C GLU A 173 -22.25 -3.20 -18.92
N PRO A 174 -22.58 -2.75 -20.15
CA PRO A 174 -22.20 -3.44 -21.39
C PRO A 174 -20.69 -3.72 -21.51
N LYS A 175 -19.86 -2.82 -20.97
CA LYS A 175 -18.39 -2.96 -20.96
C LYS A 175 -17.89 -4.13 -20.12
N LYS A 176 -18.70 -4.64 -19.19
CA LYS A 176 -18.35 -5.73 -18.28
C LYS A 176 -18.87 -7.09 -18.75
N HIS A 177 -19.78 -7.12 -19.73
CA HIS A 177 -20.44 -8.36 -20.18
C HIS A 177 -19.45 -9.42 -20.65
N ALA A 178 -18.48 -9.04 -21.50
CA ALA A 178 -17.45 -9.95 -22.00
C ALA A 178 -16.59 -10.53 -20.86
N GLU A 179 -16.22 -9.70 -19.88
CA GLU A 179 -15.43 -10.12 -18.72
C GLU A 179 -16.21 -11.08 -17.80
N ILE A 180 -17.50 -10.80 -17.54
CA ILE A 180 -18.34 -11.68 -16.73
C ILE A 180 -18.52 -13.02 -17.44
N ALA A 181 -18.80 -13.02 -18.74
CA ALA A 181 -18.94 -14.23 -19.53
C ALA A 181 -17.65 -15.07 -19.50
N GLU A 182 -16.49 -14.45 -19.75
CA GLU A 182 -15.20 -15.17 -19.69
C GLU A 182 -14.96 -15.83 -18.32
N LEU A 183 -15.31 -15.16 -17.23
CA LEU A 183 -15.11 -15.67 -15.87
C LEU A 183 -16.14 -16.72 -15.43
N LEU A 184 -17.38 -16.64 -15.94
CA LEU A 184 -18.50 -17.46 -15.45
C LEU A 184 -18.97 -18.56 -16.40
N ASN A 185 -18.69 -18.47 -17.71
CA ASN A 185 -19.07 -19.49 -18.69
C ASN A 185 -18.63 -20.92 -18.31
N PRO A 186 -17.45 -21.15 -17.68
CA PRO A 186 -17.07 -22.49 -17.22
C PRO A 186 -18.06 -23.15 -16.26
N PHE A 187 -18.96 -22.39 -15.61
CA PHE A 187 -19.92 -22.90 -14.62
C PHE A 187 -21.31 -23.21 -15.19
N ILE A 188 -21.59 -22.91 -16.45
CA ILE A 188 -22.93 -23.07 -17.07
C ILE A 188 -23.45 -24.52 -16.96
N GLY A 189 -22.56 -25.51 -17.07
CA GLY A 189 -22.89 -26.93 -16.93
C GLY A 189 -22.55 -27.55 -15.58
N SER A 190 -22.11 -26.75 -14.60
CA SER A 190 -21.67 -27.25 -13.29
C SER A 190 -22.83 -27.45 -12.33
N SER A 191 -22.66 -28.35 -11.36
CA SER A 191 -23.62 -28.47 -10.25
C SER A 191 -23.49 -27.27 -9.30
N TYR A 192 -24.56 -26.93 -8.58
CA TYR A 192 -24.49 -25.85 -7.59
C TYR A 192 -23.48 -26.13 -6.47
N ASP A 193 -23.32 -27.40 -6.08
CA ASP A 193 -22.33 -27.79 -5.07
C ASP A 193 -20.89 -27.56 -5.57
N ASP A 194 -20.61 -27.87 -6.83
CA ASP A 194 -19.28 -27.62 -7.41
C ASP A 194 -19.01 -26.13 -7.58
N PHE A 195 -20.01 -25.38 -8.03
CA PHE A 195 -19.96 -23.91 -8.09
C PHE A 195 -19.66 -23.31 -6.71
N ARG A 196 -20.33 -23.80 -5.67
CA ARG A 196 -20.15 -23.34 -4.29
C ARG A 196 -18.75 -23.66 -3.75
N LYS A 197 -18.24 -24.87 -4.01
CA LYS A 197 -16.86 -25.25 -3.60
C LYS A 197 -15.82 -24.34 -4.24
N GLU A 198 -15.95 -24.08 -5.53
CA GLU A 198 -15.05 -23.16 -6.25
C GLU A 198 -15.19 -21.73 -5.72
N TYR A 199 -16.41 -21.26 -5.44
CA TYR A 199 -16.63 -19.96 -4.81
C TYR A 199 -15.94 -19.84 -3.45
N ASP A 200 -16.08 -20.84 -2.60
CA ASP A 200 -15.47 -20.87 -1.26
C ASP A 200 -13.93 -20.90 -1.37
N SER A 201 -13.39 -21.65 -2.33
CA SER A 201 -11.95 -21.68 -2.66
C SER A 201 -11.44 -20.30 -3.08
N ILE A 202 -12.11 -19.62 -4.01
CA ILE A 202 -11.75 -18.27 -4.46
C ILE A 202 -11.85 -17.26 -3.31
N CYS A 203 -12.88 -17.39 -2.46
CA CYS A 203 -13.03 -16.56 -1.28
C CYS A 203 -11.85 -16.72 -0.32
N PHE A 204 -11.41 -17.96 -0.09
CA PHE A 204 -10.25 -18.28 0.72
C PHE A 204 -8.97 -17.66 0.13
N ASP A 205 -8.71 -17.90 -1.16
CA ASP A 205 -7.52 -17.39 -1.86
C ASP A 205 -7.48 -15.86 -1.85
N TYR A 206 -8.60 -15.21 -2.16
CA TYR A 206 -8.73 -13.76 -2.09
C TYR A 206 -8.45 -13.25 -0.67
N ASN A 207 -9.04 -13.85 0.36
CA ASN A 207 -8.88 -13.41 1.74
C ASN A 207 -7.44 -13.61 2.24
N SER A 208 -6.83 -14.74 1.89
CA SER A 208 -5.43 -15.06 2.19
C SER A 208 -4.49 -14.03 1.54
N LEU A 209 -4.67 -13.76 0.25
CA LEU A 209 -3.85 -12.81 -0.50
C LEU A 209 -4.06 -11.36 -0.02
N ASN A 210 -5.30 -10.98 0.28
CA ASN A 210 -5.63 -9.67 0.83
C ASN A 210 -5.03 -9.47 2.23
N SER A 211 -5.01 -10.52 3.05
CA SER A 211 -4.34 -10.52 4.35
C SER A 211 -2.84 -10.26 4.19
N LYS A 212 -2.17 -10.96 3.25
CA LYS A 212 -0.76 -10.72 2.91
C LYS A 212 -0.51 -9.29 2.43
N GLN A 213 -1.37 -8.76 1.55
CA GLN A 213 -1.28 -7.39 1.05
C GLN A 213 -1.39 -6.37 2.20
N LYS A 214 -2.34 -6.58 3.12
CA LYS A 214 -2.55 -5.70 4.28
C LYS A 214 -1.40 -5.77 5.29
N ALA A 215 -0.76 -6.92 5.44
CA ALA A 215 0.39 -7.08 6.35
C ALA A 215 1.64 -6.29 5.90
N ILE A 216 1.68 -5.86 4.64
CA ILE A 216 2.77 -5.07 4.03
C ILE A 216 2.45 -3.56 4.03
N LYS A 217 1.22 -3.18 4.41
CA LYS A 217 0.79 -1.78 4.50
C LYS A 217 1.31 -1.11 5.76
#